data_AF-A0A2N2INS2-F1
#
_entry.id   AF-A0A2N2INS2-F1
#
_cell.length_a   1.000
_cell.length_b   1.000
_cell.length_c   1.000
_cell.angle_alpha   90.00
_cell.angle_beta   90.00
_cell.angle_gamma   90.00
#
_symmetry.space_group_name_H-M   'P 1'
#
loop_
_entity.id
_entity.type
_entity.pdbx_description
1 polymer ?
#
loop_
_entity_poly.entity_id
_entity_poly.type
_entity_poly.pdbx_seq_one_letter_code
_entity_poly.pdbx_strand_id
1 'polypeptide(L)' 'DLMALAIGDRLVIDGQVVLEVTQIGKECHNAGCAIKKATGDCIMPKEGIFTKVIHGGVVKAGLAIEIERITQRQHG' A
#
# COMPACT_ATOMS: atom_id res chain seq x y z
N ASP A 1 10.51 1.20 5.54
CA ASP A 1 10.27 1.95 4.30
C ASP A 1 9.17 1.23 3.53
N LEU A 2 8.04 1.90 3.29
CA LEU A 2 6.90 1.35 2.55
C LEU A 2 7.23 1.19 1.05
N MET A 3 8.20 1.93 0.52
CA MET A 3 8.63 1.84 -0.88
C MET A 3 9.31 0.51 -1.23
N ALA A 4 9.70 -0.28 -0.23
CA ALA A 4 10.29 -1.60 -0.42
C ALA A 4 9.24 -2.72 -0.64
N LEU A 5 7.95 -2.39 -0.56
CA LEU A 5 6.87 -3.35 -0.80
C LEU A 5 6.70 -3.62 -2.29
N ALA A 6 6.45 -4.88 -2.64
CA ALA A 6 6.08 -5.29 -3.99
C ALA A 6 4.56 -5.53 -4.10
N ILE A 7 4.02 -5.44 -5.31
CA ILE A 7 2.66 -5.93 -5.59
C ILE A 7 2.59 -7.41 -5.21
N GLY A 8 1.62 -7.76 -4.37
CA GLY A 8 1.40 -9.09 -3.82
C GLY A 8 1.98 -9.31 -2.42
N ASP A 9 2.86 -8.43 -1.92
CA ASP A 9 3.25 -8.46 -0.51
C ASP A 9 2.03 -8.21 0.39
N ARG A 10 2.06 -8.75 1.61
CA ARG A 10 0.98 -8.57 2.57
C ARG A 10 1.44 -7.79 3.79
N LEU A 11 0.57 -6.89 4.22
CA LEU A 11 0.66 -6.18 5.49
C LEU A 11 -0.27 -6.90 6.47
N VAL A 12 0.31 -7.43 7.54
CA VAL A 12 -0.41 -8.07 8.64
C VAL A 12 -0.42 -7.10 9.81
N ILE A 13 -1.60 -6.64 10.20
CA ILE A 13 -1.78 -5.67 11.28
C ILE A 13 -2.28 -6.42 12.52
N ASP A 14 -1.49 -6.35 13.60
CA ASP A 14 -1.75 -6.99 14.89
C ASP A 14 -2.10 -8.48 14.80
N GLY A 15 -1.52 -9.18 13.81
CA GLY A 15 -1.75 -10.61 13.56
C GLY A 15 -3.15 -10.98 13.06
N GLN A 16 -4.03 -10.00 12.79
CA GLN A 16 -5.44 -10.25 12.46
C GLN A 16 -5.83 -9.70 11.08
N VAL A 17 -5.60 -8.42 10.83
CA VAL A 17 -6.00 -7.78 9.57
C VAL A 17 -4.94 -8.04 8.52
N VAL A 18 -5.35 -8.54 7.36
CA VAL A 18 -4.42 -8.86 6.26
C VAL A 18 -4.79 -8.04 5.04
N LEU A 19 -3.85 -7.21 4.58
CA LEU A 19 -3.98 -6.37 3.40
C LEU A 19 -2.93 -6.77 2.37
N GLU A 20 -3.35 -7.07 1.14
CA GLU A 20 -2.45 -7.45 0.04
C GLU A 20 -2.23 -6.25 -0.88
N VAL A 21 -0.98 -5.90 -1.14
CA VAL A 21 -0.62 -4.78 -2.01
C VAL A 21 -1.04 -5.09 -3.44
N THR A 22 -1.86 -4.22 -4.04
CA THR A 22 -2.35 -4.36 -5.41
C THR A 22 -1.81 -3.29 -6.35
N GLN A 23 -1.38 -2.15 -5.82
CA GLN A 23 -0.87 -1.04 -6.62
C GLN A 23 0.09 -0.16 -5.81
N ILE A 24 1.13 0.32 -6.48
CA ILE A 24 2.09 1.30 -5.96
C ILE A 24 2.02 2.54 -6.85
N GLY A 25 1.82 3.69 -6.22
CA GLY A 25 1.47 4.94 -6.88
C GLY A 25 0.06 4.90 -7.47
N LYS A 26 -0.49 6.07 -7.75
CA LYS A 26 -1.70 6.20 -8.58
C LYS A 26 -1.58 7.40 -9.50
N GLU A 27 -1.86 7.21 -10.78
CA GLU A 27 -1.95 8.32 -11.72
C GLU A 27 -2.96 9.35 -11.21
N CYS A 28 -2.52 10.60 -11.13
CA CYS A 28 -3.43 11.69 -10.82
C CYS A 28 -4.37 11.92 -12.00
N HIS A 29 -5.67 11.95 -11.74
CA HIS A 29 -6.66 12.19 -12.78
C HIS A 29 -6.63 13.67 -13.23
N ASN A 30 -6.94 13.93 -14.52
CA ASN A 30 -7.00 15.26 -15.15
C ASN A 30 -5.66 16.04 -15.10
N ALA A 31 -5.67 17.35 -15.37
CA ALA A 31 -4.50 18.23 -15.22
C ALA A 31 -3.93 18.31 -13.78
N GLY A 32 -4.51 17.59 -12.81
CA GLY A 32 -4.09 17.50 -11.41
C GLY A 32 -5.26 17.28 -10.46
N CYS A 33 -5.06 16.49 -9.40
CA CYS A 33 -6.02 16.31 -8.31
C CYS A 33 -6.12 17.58 -7.44
N ALA A 34 -7.12 17.66 -6.55
CA ALA A 34 -7.31 18.82 -5.67
C ALA A 34 -6.05 19.16 -4.85
N ILE A 35 -5.31 18.14 -4.40
CA ILE A 35 -4.04 18.31 -3.68
C ILE A 35 -3.01 18.97 -4.61
N LYS A 36 -2.73 18.39 -5.78
CA LYS A 36 -1.77 18.94 -6.75
C LYS A 36 -2.10 20.39 -7.15
N LYS A 37 -3.39 20.70 -7.30
CA LYS A 37 -3.84 22.06 -7.65
C LYS A 37 -3.59 23.05 -6.51
N ALA A 38 -3.73 22.62 -5.26
CA ALA A 38 -3.54 23.46 -4.09
C ALA A 38 -2.05 23.65 -3.72
N THR A 39 -1.23 22.61 -3.88
CA THR A 39 0.15 22.58 -3.39
C THR A 39 1.21 22.56 -4.50
N GLY A 40 0.81 22.37 -5.76
CA GLY A 40 1.71 22.17 -6.90
C GLY A 40 2.25 20.74 -7.03
N ASP A 41 2.17 19.91 -5.99
CA ASP A 41 2.70 18.53 -5.98
C ASP A 41 1.71 17.54 -5.37
N CYS A 42 1.76 16.29 -5.80
CA CYS A 42 0.95 15.22 -5.23
C CYS A 42 1.83 14.04 -4.85
N ILE A 43 1.70 13.61 -3.60
CA ILE A 43 2.39 12.44 -3.07
C ILE A 43 1.78 11.12 -3.58
N MET A 44 0.50 11.13 -3.98
CA MET A 44 -0.22 9.91 -4.36
C MET A 44 0.38 9.14 -5.55
N PRO A 45 0.83 9.78 -6.64
CA PRO A 45 1.57 9.09 -7.70
C PRO A 45 2.91 8.51 -7.25
N LYS A 46 3.54 9.10 -6.24
CA LYS A 46 4.91 8.78 -5.84
C LYS A 46 4.98 7.70 -4.77
N GLU A 47 4.14 7.80 -3.75
CA GLU A 47 4.28 7.00 -2.52
C GLU A 47 2.99 6.27 -2.09
N GLY A 48 1.87 6.52 -2.77
CA GLY A 48 0.60 5.89 -2.38
C GLY A 48 0.65 4.37 -2.57
N ILE A 49 0.24 3.61 -1.56
CA ILE A 49 0.10 2.16 -1.67
C ILE A 49 -1.38 1.80 -1.53
N PHE A 50 -1.85 0.97 -2.44
CA PHE A 50 -3.23 0.49 -2.43
C PHE A 50 -3.23 -1.01 -2.18
N THR A 51 -4.21 -1.45 -1.40
CA THR A 51 -4.31 -2.82 -0.96
C THR A 51 -5.73 -3.34 -1.10
N LYS A 52 -5.84 -4.64 -1.31
CA LYS A 52 -7.07 -5.43 -1.18
C LYS A 52 -7.15 -5.99 0.25
N VAL A 53 -8.33 -5.94 0.86
CA VAL A 53 -8.57 -6.60 2.15
C VAL A 53 -8.69 -8.10 1.92
N ILE A 54 -7.76 -8.87 2.48
CA ILE A 54 -7.80 -10.35 2.48
C ILE A 54 -8.54 -10.85 3.72
N HIS A 55 -8.25 -10.23 4.87
CA HIS A 55 -8.95 -10.48 6.13
C HIS A 55 -9.23 -9.15 6.82
N GLY A 56 -10.51 -8.86 7.06
CA GLY A 56 -10.96 -7.60 7.67
C GLY A 56 -10.87 -7.62 9.20
N GLY A 57 -10.99 -6.45 9.82
CA GLY A 57 -10.98 -6.31 11.27
C GLY A 57 -10.88 -4.84 11.69
N VAL A 58 -10.56 -4.61 12.96
CA VAL A 58 -10.45 -3.25 13.53
C VAL A 58 -9.00 -2.81 13.52
N VAL A 59 -8.72 -1.66 12.89
CA VAL A 59 -7.39 -1.04 12.89
C VAL A 59 -7.44 0.23 13.72
N LYS A 60 -6.42 0.44 14.56
CA LYS A 60 -6.21 1.67 15.33
C LYS A 60 -4.75 2.10 15.25
N ALA A 61 -4.49 3.38 15.49
CA ALA A 61 -3.12 3.88 15.58
C ALA A 61 -2.34 3.15 16.68
N GLY A 62 -1.06 2.86 16.41
CA GLY A 62 -0.17 2.16 17.35
C GLY A 62 -0.19 0.64 17.25
N LEU A 63 -1.02 0.04 16.39
CA LEU A 63 -0.93 -1.40 16.09
C LEU A 63 0.35 -1.72 15.30
N ALA A 64 0.94 -2.87 15.61
CA ALA A 64 2.09 -3.37 14.88
C ALA A 64 1.72 -3.80 13.45
N ILE A 65 2.65 -3.60 12.53
CA ILE A 65 2.53 -4.04 11.13
C ILE A 65 3.71 -4.94 10.81
N GLU A 66 3.41 -6.14 10.34
CA GLU A 66 4.37 -7.10 9.81
C GLU A 66 4.23 -7.20 8.30
N ILE A 67 5.36 -7.43 7.61
CA ILE A 67 5.39 -7.60 6.15
C ILE A 67 5.64 -9.06 5.84
N GLU A 68 4.66 -9.72 5.24
CA GLU A 68 4.84 -11.03 4.62
C GLU A 68 5.19 -10.82 3.15
N ARG A 69 6.45 -11.12 2.80
CA ARG A 69 6.90 -11.04 1.42
C ARG A 69 6.52 -12.30 0.66
N ILE A 70 6.01 -12.13 -0.55
CA ILE A 70 5.92 -13.24 -1.48
C ILE A 70 7.34 -13.66 -1.89
N THR A 71 7.84 -14.74 -1.30
CA THR A 71 9.03 -15.41 -1.84
C THR A 71 8.67 -15.89 -3.24
N GLN A 72 9.26 -15.30 -4.27
CA GLN A 72 9.28 -15.93 -5.59
C GLN A 72 9.94 -17.29 -5.38
N ARG A 73 9.14 -18.37 -5.38
CA ARG A 73 9.69 -19.71 -5.60
C ARG A 73 10.30 -19.64 -6.99
N GLN A 74 11.63 -19.59 -7.03
CA GLN A 74 12.39 -19.76 -8.26
C GLN A 74 11.87 -21.04 -8.90
N HIS A 75 11.20 -20.90 -10.04
CA HIS A 75 10.90 -22.03 -10.90
C HIS A 75 12.26 -22.49 -11.42
N GLY A 76 12.70 -23.65 -10.91
CA GLY A 76 13.77 -24.43 -11.53
C GLY A 76 13.32 -25.04 -12.84
#